data_AF-A0A4V2SU60-F1
#
_entry.id   AF-A0A4V2SU60-F1
#
_cell.length_a   1.000
_cell.length_b   1.000
_cell.length_c   1.000
_cell.angle_alpha   90.00
_cell.angle_beta   90.00
_cell.angle_gamma   90.00
#
_symmetry.space_group_name_H-M   'P 1'
#
loop_
_entity.id
_entity.type
_entity.pdbx_description
1 polymer ?
#
loop_
_entity_poly.entity_id
_entity_poly.type
_entity_poly.pdbx_seq_one_letter_code
_entity_poly.pdbx_strand_id
1 'polypeptide(L)'
;MRRTSRPAIIAVVLAAVSLLAASCAHSVEGGPVLDEQSVRDAAIERFNEVIGNVHTYIRQDRSARAREQWTATVNEQHRTSDNTHLYHGDPPTTLVKRGAVSEGTNLDLFHPAGSNRDYLLLGEHYRKLAPTPWVTLPTSYDGAINDVCLLPGKMGLCKMIDSISLTAKEGGPNITKMGYRNPDGSVNLLSNVTVENFIDSRVILFPDDIKNQLTPKILESQLSARVDLTKANRVTFAQINGTITDGDKKFDIDITHEVEGNAQPGDFPTTPSGAELTVIKDDEKANALLDKALQMHLETR
;
A
#
# COMPACT_ATOMS: atom_id res chain seq x y z
N MET A 1 104.14 42.36 4.71
CA MET A 1 103.46 41.68 3.58
C MET A 1 102.60 40.54 4.12
N ARG A 2 101.43 40.27 3.51
CA ARG A 2 100.62 39.01 3.54
C ARG A 2 100.15 38.42 4.89
N ARG A 3 98.82 38.18 4.99
CA ARG A 3 98.07 37.10 5.71
C ARG A 3 98.34 36.96 7.25
N THR A 4 97.37 36.74 8.15
CA THR A 4 95.90 36.52 8.10
C THR A 4 95.30 37.14 9.41
N SER A 5 94.05 36.99 9.90
CA SER A 5 93.06 35.88 9.89
C SER A 5 91.59 36.40 9.99
N ARG A 6 90.67 35.52 10.39
CA ARG A 6 89.27 35.74 10.84
C ARG A 6 89.15 35.26 12.32
N PRO A 7 88.03 35.43 13.09
CA PRO A 7 86.64 35.68 12.65
C PRO A 7 85.80 36.68 13.48
N ALA A 8 84.61 37.05 12.98
CA ALA A 8 83.36 37.25 13.76
C ALA A 8 82.22 37.86 12.90
N ILE A 9 81.47 37.05 12.13
CA ILE A 9 80.12 37.42 11.65
C ILE A 9 79.23 36.17 11.61
N ILE A 10 78.43 35.96 12.66
CA ILE A 10 77.26 35.05 12.68
C ILE A 10 76.13 35.81 13.39
N ALA A 11 75.35 36.61 12.65
CA ALA A 11 74.20 37.36 13.19
C ALA A 11 73.27 37.97 12.11
N VAL A 12 72.74 37.19 11.16
CA VAL A 12 71.74 37.72 10.18
C VAL A 12 70.57 36.75 9.87
N VAL A 13 70.74 35.43 9.99
CA VAL A 13 69.78 34.46 9.42
C VAL A 13 68.48 34.26 10.24
N LEU A 14 68.41 34.71 11.50
CA LEU A 14 67.29 34.36 12.40
C LEU A 14 66.02 35.24 12.31
N ALA A 15 65.98 36.26 11.46
CA ALA A 15 64.86 37.22 11.42
C ALA A 15 63.87 37.04 10.24
N ALA A 16 64.19 36.19 9.25
CA ALA A 16 63.40 36.06 8.03
C ALA A 16 62.42 34.87 8.01
N VAL A 17 62.52 33.93 8.96
CA VAL A 17 61.70 32.70 8.99
C VAL A 17 60.40 32.86 9.80
N SER A 18 60.40 33.74 10.81
CA SER A 18 59.26 33.97 11.71
C SER A 18 58.09 34.76 11.10
N LEU A 19 58.24 35.34 9.90
CA LEU A 19 57.19 36.06 9.18
C LEU A 19 56.50 35.23 8.08
N LEU A 20 57.00 34.03 7.76
CA LEU A 20 56.38 33.12 6.78
C LEU A 20 55.45 32.08 7.41
N ALA A 21 55.42 31.97 8.75
CA ALA A 21 54.60 30.99 9.48
C ALA A 21 53.17 31.49 9.82
N ALA A 22 52.79 32.71 9.41
CA ALA A 22 51.55 33.35 9.83
C ALA A 22 50.46 33.46 8.74
N SER A 23 50.68 32.97 7.51
CA SER A 23 49.80 33.24 6.35
C SER A 23 49.13 32.04 5.68
N CYS A 24 49.43 30.79 6.08
CA CYS A 24 48.91 29.59 5.40
C CYS A 24 48.42 28.49 6.36
N ALA A 25 47.59 28.83 7.36
CA ALA A 25 47.01 27.84 8.28
C ALA A 25 45.62 28.20 8.84
N HIS A 26 44.78 28.89 8.06
CA HIS A 26 43.33 28.79 8.27
C HIS A 26 42.84 27.59 7.45
N SER A 27 42.79 26.42 8.07
CA SER A 27 42.04 25.29 7.54
C SER A 27 40.57 25.71 7.51
N VAL A 28 40.07 26.03 6.32
CA VAL A 28 38.63 26.12 6.11
C VAL A 28 38.10 24.70 6.29
N GLU A 29 37.51 24.41 7.45
CA GLU A 29 36.69 23.22 7.66
C GLU A 29 35.44 23.35 6.79
N GLY A 30 35.61 23.04 5.49
CA GLY A 30 34.51 22.79 4.59
C GLY A 30 33.81 21.51 5.03
N GLY A 31 32.80 21.66 5.88
CA GLY A 31 31.84 20.58 6.11
C GLY A 31 31.22 20.15 4.79
N PRO A 32 30.85 18.86 4.63
CA PRO A 32 30.23 18.38 3.39
C PRO A 32 28.93 19.15 3.14
N VAL A 33 28.91 19.95 2.08
CA VAL A 33 27.68 20.59 1.59
C VAL A 33 26.85 19.51 0.93
N LEU A 34 25.60 19.35 1.38
CA LEU A 34 24.68 18.39 0.82
C LEU A 34 24.26 18.84 -0.60
N ASP A 35 24.55 18.03 -1.61
CA ASP A 35 23.94 18.21 -2.92
C ASP A 35 22.48 17.74 -2.86
N GLU A 36 21.58 18.69 -2.61
CA GLU A 36 20.14 18.41 -2.52
C GLU A 36 19.57 17.80 -3.81
N GLN A 37 20.16 18.07 -4.97
CA GLN A 37 19.65 17.53 -6.23
C GLN A 37 20.03 16.05 -6.35
N SER A 38 21.29 15.70 -6.12
CA SER A 38 21.71 14.29 -6.06
C SER A 38 20.95 13.48 -5.01
N VAL A 39 20.60 14.09 -3.86
CA VAL A 39 19.75 13.45 -2.83
C VAL A 39 18.32 13.23 -3.34
N ARG A 40 17.71 14.21 -4.01
CA ARG A 40 16.37 14.08 -4.60
C ARG A 40 16.35 13.02 -5.70
N ASP A 41 17.34 12.99 -6.57
CA ASP A 41 17.43 12.01 -7.67
C ASP A 41 17.60 10.59 -7.14
N ALA A 42 18.45 10.37 -6.12
CA ALA A 42 18.61 9.08 -5.46
C ALA A 42 17.33 8.61 -4.72
N ALA A 43 16.57 9.54 -4.13
CA ALA A 43 15.29 9.23 -3.49
C ALA A 43 14.21 8.80 -4.51
N ILE A 44 14.21 9.40 -5.70
CA ILE A 44 13.33 9.05 -6.83
C ILE A 44 13.74 7.71 -7.43
N GLU A 45 15.04 7.44 -7.61
CA GLU A 45 15.54 6.14 -8.06
C GLU A 45 15.10 5.03 -7.10
N ARG A 46 15.29 5.21 -5.79
CA ARG A 46 14.84 4.26 -4.77
C ARG A 46 13.32 4.15 -4.69
N PHE A 47 12.55 5.21 -4.93
CA PHE A 47 11.09 5.13 -5.06
C PHE A 47 10.69 4.17 -6.19
N ASN A 48 11.29 4.31 -7.38
CA ASN A 48 11.03 3.42 -8.52
C ASN A 48 11.48 1.97 -8.24
N GLU A 49 12.62 1.77 -7.58
CA GLU A 49 13.08 0.46 -7.11
C GLU A 49 12.04 -0.20 -6.19
N VAL A 50 11.46 0.55 -5.24
CA VAL A 50 10.45 0.03 -4.32
C VAL A 50 9.16 -0.33 -5.03
N ILE A 51 8.63 0.50 -5.92
CA ILE A 51 7.43 0.16 -6.71
C ILE A 51 7.66 -1.13 -7.53
N GLY A 52 8.81 -1.27 -8.19
CA GLY A 52 9.19 -2.50 -8.90
C GLY A 52 9.28 -3.72 -7.99
N ASN A 53 9.83 -3.57 -6.78
CA ASN A 53 9.88 -4.60 -5.76
C ASN A 53 8.47 -5.02 -5.29
N VAL A 54 7.55 -4.07 -5.08
CA VAL A 54 6.17 -4.37 -4.67
C VAL A 54 5.41 -5.14 -5.77
N HIS A 55 5.47 -4.71 -7.03
CA HIS A 55 4.87 -5.48 -8.13
C HIS A 55 5.49 -6.88 -8.27
N THR A 56 6.79 -7.02 -7.99
CA THR A 56 7.46 -8.33 -7.98
C THR A 56 6.93 -9.22 -6.84
N TYR A 57 6.80 -8.67 -5.62
CA TYR A 57 6.17 -9.35 -4.50
C TYR A 57 4.75 -9.81 -4.83
N ILE A 58 3.89 -8.92 -5.33
CA ILE A 58 2.50 -9.23 -5.72
C ILE A 58 2.44 -10.40 -6.71
N ARG A 59 3.32 -10.42 -7.73
CA ARG A 59 3.37 -11.49 -8.74
C ARG A 59 3.97 -12.80 -8.25
N GLN A 60 4.94 -12.76 -7.33
CA GLN A 60 5.72 -13.93 -6.91
C GLN A 60 5.19 -14.57 -5.61
N ASP A 61 4.58 -13.81 -4.71
CA ASP A 61 4.10 -14.37 -3.45
C ASP A 61 2.98 -15.41 -3.68
N ARG A 62 3.10 -16.54 -2.98
CA ARG A 62 2.19 -17.71 -3.07
C ARG A 62 1.45 -18.01 -1.78
N SER A 63 1.72 -17.28 -0.70
CA SER A 63 0.98 -17.41 0.53
C SER A 63 1.09 -16.18 1.40
N ALA A 64 -0.05 -15.54 1.67
CA ALA A 64 -0.16 -14.52 2.70
C ALA A 64 -1.48 -14.65 3.47
N ARG A 65 -1.42 -14.23 4.73
CA ARG A 65 -2.54 -13.69 5.47
C ARG A 65 -2.33 -12.18 5.52
N ALA A 66 -3.31 -11.42 5.08
CA ALA A 66 -3.29 -9.97 5.12
C ALA A 66 -4.60 -9.43 5.69
N ARG A 67 -4.54 -8.33 6.43
CA ARG A 67 -5.70 -7.59 6.91
C ARG A 67 -5.81 -6.28 6.13
N GLU A 68 -6.98 -6.02 5.59
CA GLU A 68 -7.33 -4.76 4.93
C GLU A 68 -8.38 -4.06 5.78
N GLN A 69 -8.05 -2.89 6.32
CA GLN A 69 -9.00 -2.08 7.07
C GLN A 69 -9.14 -0.73 6.39
N TRP A 70 -10.34 -0.17 6.36
CA TRP A 70 -10.50 1.22 5.94
C TRP A 70 -11.64 1.94 6.64
N THR A 71 -11.50 3.25 6.75
CA THR A 71 -12.58 4.18 7.06
C THR A 71 -12.64 5.25 5.97
N ALA A 72 -13.85 5.65 5.59
CA ALA A 72 -14.13 6.65 4.58
C ALA A 72 -15.26 7.54 5.06
N THR A 73 -15.04 8.86 5.09
CA THR A 73 -16.08 9.84 5.36
C THR A 73 -16.15 10.83 4.21
N VAL A 74 -17.31 10.90 3.53
CA VAL A 74 -17.59 11.93 2.53
C VAL A 74 -18.77 12.75 3.02
N ASN A 75 -18.50 14.01 3.34
CA ASN A 75 -19.42 14.91 4.04
C ASN A 75 -19.92 14.27 5.35
N GLU A 76 -21.20 13.95 5.44
CA GLU A 76 -21.82 13.28 6.60
C GLU A 76 -21.82 11.75 6.50
N GLN A 77 -21.52 11.19 5.31
CA GLN A 77 -21.60 9.75 5.09
C GLN A 77 -20.30 9.06 5.51
N HIS A 78 -20.35 8.32 6.63
CA HIS A 78 -19.26 7.51 7.14
C HIS A 78 -19.44 6.03 6.77
N ARG A 79 -18.35 5.36 6.35
CA ARG A 79 -18.29 3.93 6.07
C ARG A 79 -16.97 3.35 6.58
N THR A 80 -17.01 2.10 7.04
CA THR A 80 -15.82 1.34 7.48
C THR A 80 -15.80 -0.07 6.88
N SER A 81 -14.63 -0.71 6.80
CA SER A 81 -14.48 -2.13 6.49
C SER A 81 -13.27 -2.70 7.23
N ASP A 82 -13.33 -3.99 7.53
CA ASP A 82 -12.24 -4.78 8.10
C ASP A 82 -12.33 -6.16 7.46
N ASN A 83 -11.34 -6.56 6.68
CA ASN A 83 -11.33 -7.81 5.95
C ASN A 83 -10.03 -8.55 6.24
N THR A 84 -10.12 -9.85 6.55
CA THR A 84 -8.93 -10.72 6.52
C THR A 84 -8.93 -11.50 5.21
N HIS A 85 -7.88 -11.33 4.43
CA HIS A 85 -7.66 -12.06 3.19
C HIS A 85 -6.57 -13.10 3.39
N LEU A 86 -6.81 -14.30 2.85
CA LEU A 86 -5.85 -15.39 2.85
C LEU A 86 -5.77 -15.93 1.43
N TYR A 87 -4.55 -16.22 0.97
CA TYR A 87 -4.33 -17.04 -0.22
C TYR A 87 -3.19 -18.02 0.01
N HIS A 88 -3.24 -19.18 -0.65
CA HIS A 88 -2.22 -20.21 -0.56
C HIS A 88 -2.16 -21.06 -1.83
N GLY A 89 -0.96 -21.24 -2.39
CA GLY A 89 -0.68 -22.15 -3.51
C GLY A 89 -0.64 -21.47 -4.89
N ASP A 90 -0.53 -22.31 -5.93
CA ASP A 90 -0.53 -21.92 -7.34
C ASP A 90 -1.11 -23.10 -8.17
N PRO A 91 -2.36 -23.02 -8.68
CA PRO A 91 -3.32 -21.93 -8.51
C PRO A 91 -3.71 -21.74 -7.03
N PRO A 92 -4.06 -20.50 -6.62
CA PRO A 92 -4.32 -20.18 -5.23
C PRO A 92 -5.68 -20.70 -4.76
N THR A 93 -5.72 -21.30 -3.58
CA THR A 93 -6.93 -21.32 -2.74
C THR A 93 -7.01 -19.98 -2.04
N THR A 94 -8.20 -19.36 -1.99
CA THR A 94 -8.38 -18.04 -1.35
C THR A 94 -9.56 -18.03 -0.37
N LEU A 95 -9.46 -17.18 0.65
CA LEU A 95 -10.51 -16.93 1.63
C LEU A 95 -10.52 -15.45 1.99
N VAL A 96 -11.68 -14.79 1.84
CA VAL A 96 -11.94 -13.46 2.41
C VAL A 96 -12.89 -13.64 3.57
N LYS A 97 -12.46 -13.29 4.77
CA LYS A 97 -13.32 -13.13 5.94
C LYS A 97 -13.72 -11.66 6.01
N ARG A 98 -15.01 -11.37 5.93
CA ARG A 98 -15.52 -9.99 6.07
C ARG A 98 -15.87 -9.75 7.53
N GLY A 99 -15.23 -8.76 8.14
CA GLY A 99 -15.46 -8.34 9.51
C GLY A 99 -16.94 -8.03 9.73
N ALA A 100 -17.50 -8.66 10.76
CA ALA A 100 -18.89 -8.47 11.12
C ALA A 100 -19.08 -7.08 11.73
N VAL A 101 -19.98 -6.26 11.16
CA VAL A 101 -20.31 -4.93 11.71
C VAL A 101 -21.16 -5.04 12.98
N SER A 102 -21.96 -6.11 13.03
CA SER A 102 -22.67 -6.61 14.21
C SER A 102 -22.70 -8.14 14.23
N GLU A 103 -23.02 -8.76 15.36
CA GLU A 103 -23.03 -10.22 15.52
C GLU A 103 -23.86 -10.92 14.41
N GLY A 104 -23.29 -11.95 13.78
CA GLY A 104 -23.93 -12.71 12.72
C GLY A 104 -23.99 -12.04 11.33
N THR A 105 -23.33 -10.89 11.13
CA THR A 105 -23.25 -10.20 9.81
C THR A 105 -22.00 -10.54 8.99
N ASN A 106 -21.28 -11.61 9.33
CA ASN A 106 -20.16 -12.12 8.55
C ASN A 106 -20.62 -12.69 7.19
N LEU A 107 -19.83 -12.44 6.15
CA LEU A 107 -20.07 -12.93 4.79
C LEU A 107 -18.72 -13.32 4.19
N ASP A 108 -18.33 -14.57 4.40
CA ASP A 108 -16.99 -15.03 4.01
C ASP A 108 -17.04 -15.65 2.61
N LEU A 109 -16.04 -15.34 1.78
CA LEU A 109 -15.91 -15.82 0.40
C LEU A 109 -14.72 -16.78 0.31
N PHE A 110 -14.99 -18.04 -0.02
CA PHE A 110 -14.01 -19.11 -0.18
C PHE A 110 -13.95 -19.57 -1.64
N HIS A 111 -12.74 -19.63 -2.21
CA HIS A 111 -12.48 -20.20 -3.53
C HIS A 111 -11.42 -21.31 -3.42
N PRO A 112 -11.78 -22.59 -3.58
CA PRO A 112 -10.82 -23.69 -3.67
C PRO A 112 -9.97 -23.58 -4.94
N ALA A 113 -8.67 -23.89 -4.84
CA ALA A 113 -7.77 -23.92 -5.99
C ALA A 113 -8.32 -24.78 -7.15
N GLY A 114 -8.41 -24.21 -8.35
CA GLY A 114 -8.89 -24.90 -9.57
C GLY A 114 -10.40 -25.12 -9.63
N SER A 115 -11.17 -24.53 -8.71
CA SER A 115 -12.64 -24.56 -8.72
C SER A 115 -13.21 -23.61 -9.77
N ASN A 116 -14.27 -24.00 -10.49
CA ASN A 116 -15.10 -23.06 -11.27
C ASN A 116 -16.29 -22.50 -10.44
N ARG A 117 -16.16 -22.58 -9.11
CA ARG A 117 -17.18 -22.21 -8.14
C ARG A 117 -16.57 -21.47 -6.96
N ASP A 118 -17.25 -20.39 -6.57
CA ASP A 118 -17.01 -19.70 -5.32
C ASP A 118 -18.03 -20.20 -4.27
N TYR A 119 -17.67 -20.11 -3.00
CA TYR A 119 -18.47 -20.55 -1.85
C TYR A 119 -18.61 -19.39 -0.87
N LEU A 120 -19.84 -18.93 -0.65
CA LEU A 120 -20.17 -17.95 0.38
C LEU A 120 -20.62 -18.68 1.65
N LEU A 121 -20.05 -18.28 2.79
CA LEU A 121 -20.58 -18.62 4.10
C LEU A 121 -21.42 -17.45 4.62
N LEU A 122 -22.72 -17.68 4.76
CA LEU A 122 -23.69 -16.73 5.28
C LEU A 122 -23.71 -16.76 6.81
N GLY A 123 -23.42 -15.62 7.44
CA GLY A 123 -23.73 -15.37 8.85
C GLY A 123 -25.23 -15.44 9.15
N GLU A 124 -25.58 -15.55 10.44
CA GLU A 124 -26.96 -15.71 10.92
C GLU A 124 -27.93 -14.68 10.31
N HIS A 125 -27.49 -13.42 10.20
CA HIS A 125 -28.29 -12.32 9.67
C HIS A 125 -28.74 -12.57 8.22
N TYR A 126 -27.88 -13.19 7.39
CA TYR A 126 -28.17 -13.46 5.98
C TYR A 126 -28.84 -14.81 5.72
N ARG A 127 -29.13 -15.64 6.74
CA ARG A 127 -29.75 -16.96 6.55
C ARG A 127 -31.10 -16.95 5.81
N LYS A 128 -31.78 -15.81 5.73
CA LYS A 128 -33.02 -15.67 4.93
C LYS A 128 -32.77 -15.65 3.41
N LEU A 129 -31.51 -15.48 2.97
CA LEU A 129 -31.14 -15.43 1.55
C LEU A 129 -30.99 -16.82 0.91
N ALA A 130 -30.76 -17.88 1.70
CA ALA A 130 -30.58 -19.25 1.20
C ALA A 130 -31.03 -20.31 2.22
N PRO A 131 -31.52 -21.49 1.78
CA PRO A 131 -31.91 -22.58 2.68
C PRO A 131 -30.80 -23.14 3.59
N THR A 132 -29.53 -22.91 3.27
CA THR A 132 -28.37 -23.43 4.01
C THR A 132 -27.31 -22.35 4.25
N PRO A 133 -26.41 -22.50 5.25
CA PRO A 133 -25.38 -21.50 5.55
C PRO A 133 -24.35 -21.32 4.42
N TRP A 134 -24.02 -22.39 3.70
CA TRP A 134 -23.17 -22.29 2.51
C TRP A 134 -23.99 -22.11 1.24
N VAL A 135 -23.55 -21.18 0.39
CA VAL A 135 -24.06 -21.00 -0.97
C VAL A 135 -22.90 -21.12 -1.94
N THR A 136 -23.04 -21.91 -3.01
CA THR A 136 -22.07 -21.88 -4.11
C THR A 136 -22.61 -21.05 -5.28
N LEU A 137 -21.73 -20.23 -5.85
CA LEU A 137 -21.96 -19.38 -7.01
C LEU A 137 -21.04 -19.82 -8.17
N PRO A 138 -21.34 -19.50 -9.44
CA PRO A 138 -20.34 -19.45 -10.51
C PRO A 138 -19.15 -18.58 -10.08
N THR A 139 -17.92 -18.95 -10.45
CA THR A 139 -16.76 -18.14 -10.09
C THR A 139 -16.60 -16.92 -10.99
N SER A 140 -16.18 -15.80 -10.40
CA SER A 140 -15.76 -14.61 -11.18
C SER A 140 -14.33 -14.73 -11.75
N TYR A 141 -13.60 -15.80 -11.40
CA TYR A 141 -12.18 -15.97 -11.74
C TYR A 141 -11.90 -16.79 -13.02
N ASP A 142 -12.93 -17.16 -13.80
CA ASP A 142 -12.81 -18.00 -15.01
C ASP A 142 -11.85 -17.36 -16.03
N GLY A 143 -10.66 -17.95 -16.19
CA GLY A 143 -9.53 -17.43 -16.98
C GLY A 143 -8.78 -16.24 -16.36
N ALA A 144 -9.45 -15.48 -15.48
CA ALA A 144 -8.95 -14.28 -14.81
C ALA A 144 -7.96 -14.55 -13.66
N ILE A 145 -7.90 -15.77 -13.12
CA ILE A 145 -7.01 -16.15 -12.00
C ILE A 145 -5.50 -15.96 -12.27
N ASN A 146 -5.12 -15.79 -13.54
CA ASN A 146 -3.76 -15.45 -13.97
C ASN A 146 -3.38 -13.98 -13.69
N ASP A 147 -4.37 -13.09 -13.58
CA ASP A 147 -4.12 -11.74 -13.10
C ASP A 147 -4.11 -11.74 -11.56
N VAL A 148 -2.90 -11.69 -11.01
CA VAL A 148 -2.66 -11.65 -9.57
C VAL A 148 -3.34 -10.47 -8.87
N CYS A 149 -3.74 -9.41 -9.59
CA CYS A 149 -4.46 -8.27 -9.04
C CYS A 149 -5.98 -8.43 -9.04
N LEU A 150 -6.52 -9.49 -9.65
CA LEU A 150 -7.91 -9.91 -9.47
C LEU A 150 -8.08 -10.90 -8.30
N LEU A 151 -6.97 -11.42 -7.76
CA LEU A 151 -7.01 -12.31 -6.59
C LEU A 151 -7.44 -11.56 -5.33
N PRO A 152 -8.45 -12.06 -4.59
CA PRO A 152 -8.77 -11.51 -3.27
C PRO A 152 -7.57 -11.61 -2.32
N GLY A 153 -7.26 -10.51 -1.64
CA GLY A 153 -6.06 -10.36 -0.80
C GLY A 153 -4.84 -9.78 -1.50
N LYS A 154 -4.84 -9.67 -2.83
CA LYS A 154 -3.85 -8.90 -3.60
C LYS A 154 -4.46 -7.66 -4.26
N MET A 155 -5.73 -7.74 -4.67
CA MET A 155 -6.45 -6.66 -5.34
C MET A 155 -6.34 -5.29 -4.64
N GLY A 156 -6.54 -5.21 -3.32
CA GLY A 156 -6.45 -3.95 -2.58
C GLY A 156 -5.06 -3.33 -2.65
N LEU A 157 -4.03 -4.12 -2.32
CA LEU A 157 -2.63 -3.70 -2.45
C LEU A 157 -2.26 -3.29 -3.88
N CYS A 158 -2.71 -4.03 -4.91
CA CYS A 158 -2.51 -3.63 -6.30
C CYS A 158 -3.07 -2.23 -6.56
N LYS A 159 -4.35 -2.00 -6.26
CA LYS A 159 -5.00 -0.70 -6.48
C LYS A 159 -4.32 0.44 -5.73
N MET A 160 -3.88 0.21 -4.49
CA MET A 160 -3.11 1.20 -3.73
C MET A 160 -1.81 1.57 -4.47
N ILE A 161 -1.04 0.57 -4.90
CA ILE A 161 0.23 0.75 -5.61
C ILE A 161 0.04 1.36 -7.00
N ASP A 162 -1.02 0.99 -7.71
CA ASP A 162 -1.39 1.57 -9.00
C ASP A 162 -1.78 3.05 -8.83
N SER A 163 -2.55 3.41 -7.78
CA SER A 163 -2.90 4.82 -7.50
C SER A 163 -1.69 5.69 -7.16
N ILE A 164 -0.70 5.12 -6.45
CA ILE A 164 0.60 5.75 -6.17
C ILE A 164 1.40 5.92 -7.47
N SER A 165 1.43 4.89 -8.31
CA SER A 165 2.19 4.88 -9.56
C SER A 165 1.61 5.84 -10.61
N LEU A 166 0.28 5.92 -10.73
CA LEU A 166 -0.42 6.89 -11.57
C LEU A 166 -0.18 8.31 -11.08
N THR A 167 -0.38 8.59 -9.78
CA THR A 167 -0.11 9.91 -9.20
C THR A 167 1.35 10.33 -9.40
N ALA A 168 2.30 9.41 -9.22
CA ALA A 168 3.72 9.69 -9.45
C ALA A 168 4.07 9.92 -10.92
N LYS A 169 3.34 9.31 -11.87
CA LYS A 169 3.56 9.48 -13.31
C LYS A 169 2.94 10.76 -13.86
N GLU A 170 1.74 11.11 -13.41
CA GLU A 170 0.92 12.18 -13.97
C GLU A 170 1.06 13.49 -13.19
N GLY A 171 1.32 13.42 -11.89
CA GLY A 171 1.48 14.59 -11.05
C GLY A 171 2.79 15.34 -11.32
N GLY A 172 2.71 16.66 -11.14
CA GLY A 172 3.83 17.58 -11.34
C GLY A 172 4.97 17.44 -10.31
N PRO A 173 5.91 18.41 -10.27
CA PRO A 173 7.10 18.36 -9.41
C PRO A 173 6.81 18.37 -7.90
N ASN A 174 5.54 18.59 -7.50
CA ASN A 174 5.11 18.66 -6.10
C ASN A 174 4.66 17.30 -5.52
N ILE A 175 4.70 16.19 -6.28
CA ILE A 175 4.42 14.86 -5.75
C ILE A 175 5.64 14.33 -5.00
N THR A 176 5.46 13.94 -3.73
CA THR A 176 6.51 13.24 -2.98
C THR A 176 6.82 11.90 -3.65
N LYS A 177 8.09 11.64 -3.93
CA LYS A 177 8.60 10.38 -4.51
C LYS A 177 9.84 9.96 -3.72
N MET A 178 9.64 9.42 -2.53
CA MET A 178 10.74 9.13 -1.60
C MET A 178 10.76 7.66 -1.22
N GLY A 179 11.79 6.95 -1.66
CA GLY A 179 12.14 5.65 -1.10
C GLY A 179 13.42 5.72 -0.28
N TYR A 180 13.49 5.01 0.85
CA TYR A 180 14.71 4.92 1.66
C TYR A 180 14.84 3.55 2.35
N ARG A 181 16.08 3.18 2.70
CA ARG A 181 16.40 1.92 3.39
C ARG A 181 16.83 2.22 4.82
N ASN A 182 16.23 1.53 5.78
CA ASN A 182 16.53 1.64 7.20
C ASN A 182 17.83 0.93 7.58
N PRO A 183 18.42 1.23 8.77
CA PRO A 183 19.62 0.56 9.26
C PRO A 183 19.49 -0.98 9.42
N ASP A 184 18.27 -1.50 9.62
CA ASP A 184 18.00 -2.94 9.70
C ASP A 184 17.86 -3.63 8.32
N GLY A 185 17.96 -2.85 7.24
CA GLY A 185 17.82 -3.28 5.86
C GLY A 185 16.39 -3.25 5.30
N SER A 186 15.36 -3.00 6.13
CA SER A 186 13.99 -2.77 5.66
C SER A 186 13.89 -1.52 4.79
N VAL A 187 12.84 -1.40 3.99
CA VAL A 187 12.68 -0.32 3.00
C VAL A 187 11.30 0.32 3.16
N ASN A 188 11.26 1.64 3.18
CA ASN A 188 10.00 2.39 3.14
C ASN A 188 9.90 3.16 1.83
N LEU A 189 8.67 3.33 1.38
CA LEU A 189 8.26 4.31 0.37
C LEU A 189 7.28 5.26 1.04
N LEU A 190 7.49 6.56 0.82
CA LEU A 190 6.57 7.64 1.17
C LEU A 190 6.26 8.44 -0.11
N SER A 191 4.98 8.68 -0.35
CA SER A 191 4.47 9.28 -1.58
C SER A 191 3.16 10.03 -1.33
N ASN A 192 2.61 10.63 -2.37
CA ASN A 192 1.24 11.14 -2.39
C ASN A 192 0.37 10.38 -3.39
N VAL A 193 -0.94 10.42 -3.16
CA VAL A 193 -1.99 9.95 -4.09
C VAL A 193 -3.02 11.07 -4.24
N THR A 194 -3.36 11.50 -5.46
CA THR A 194 -4.48 12.44 -5.65
C THR A 194 -5.81 11.73 -5.40
N VAL A 195 -6.81 12.42 -4.84
CA VAL A 195 -8.13 11.81 -4.59
C VAL A 195 -8.77 11.30 -5.89
N GLU A 196 -8.55 11.99 -7.01
CA GLU A 196 -8.91 11.51 -8.35
C GLU A 196 -8.32 10.11 -8.65
N ASN A 197 -6.99 9.97 -8.60
CA ASN A 197 -6.32 8.69 -8.83
C ASN A 197 -6.70 7.59 -7.82
N PHE A 198 -7.02 7.94 -6.58
CA PHE A 198 -7.55 7.01 -5.58
C PHE A 198 -8.90 6.41 -6.00
N ILE A 199 -9.79 7.25 -6.52
CA ILE A 199 -11.14 6.87 -6.96
C ILE A 199 -11.09 6.10 -8.28
N ASP A 200 -10.28 6.56 -9.24
CA ASP A 200 -10.16 5.94 -10.56
C ASP A 200 -9.46 4.58 -10.53
N SER A 201 -8.46 4.43 -9.65
CA SER A 201 -7.86 3.13 -9.31
C SER A 201 -8.82 2.24 -8.50
N ARG A 202 -9.99 2.75 -8.10
CA ARG A 202 -11.04 2.06 -7.34
C ARG A 202 -10.52 1.43 -6.05
N VAL A 203 -9.57 2.11 -5.37
CA VAL A 203 -8.97 1.64 -4.10
C VAL A 203 -10.07 1.31 -3.10
N ILE A 204 -11.03 2.24 -2.95
CA ILE A 204 -12.35 1.99 -2.36
C ILE A 204 -13.41 2.26 -3.43
N LEU A 205 -14.45 1.44 -3.46
CA LEU A 205 -15.59 1.62 -4.36
C LEU A 205 -16.59 2.63 -3.77
N PHE A 206 -16.55 3.86 -4.27
CA PHE A 206 -17.60 4.85 -4.04
C PHE A 206 -18.70 4.74 -5.10
N PRO A 207 -19.99 4.71 -4.72
CA PRO A 207 -21.09 4.85 -5.67
C PRO A 207 -21.11 6.29 -6.24
N ASP A 208 -21.72 6.47 -7.41
CA ASP A 208 -21.56 7.70 -8.20
C ASP A 208 -22.21 8.93 -7.56
N ASP A 209 -23.23 8.74 -6.72
CA ASP A 209 -23.82 9.79 -5.89
C ASP A 209 -22.81 10.40 -4.90
N ILE A 210 -21.84 9.61 -4.44
CA ILE A 210 -20.74 10.06 -3.57
C ILE A 210 -19.67 10.77 -4.38
N LYS A 211 -19.28 10.19 -5.53
CA LYS A 211 -18.29 10.81 -6.43
C LYS A 211 -18.74 12.21 -6.87
N ASN A 212 -20.02 12.36 -7.22
CA ASN A 212 -20.61 13.62 -7.65
C ASN A 212 -20.70 14.71 -6.56
N GLN A 213 -20.38 14.40 -5.30
CA GLN A 213 -20.30 15.38 -4.21
C GLN A 213 -18.89 15.99 -4.02
N LEU A 214 -17.88 15.48 -4.72
CA LEU A 214 -16.50 15.91 -4.58
C LEU A 214 -16.23 17.12 -5.48
N THR A 215 -15.66 18.19 -4.92
CA THR A 215 -15.26 19.37 -5.70
C THR A 215 -13.97 19.08 -6.48
N PRO A 216 -13.69 19.79 -7.60
CA PRO A 216 -12.42 19.65 -8.32
C PRO A 216 -11.20 19.83 -7.41
N LYS A 217 -11.27 20.77 -6.47
CA LYS A 217 -10.22 21.00 -5.46
C LYS A 217 -10.03 19.80 -4.53
N ILE A 218 -11.09 19.08 -4.15
CA ILE A 218 -10.96 17.81 -3.40
C ILE A 218 -10.29 16.74 -4.27
N LEU A 219 -10.69 16.60 -5.54
CA LEU A 219 -10.12 15.61 -6.47
C LEU A 219 -8.62 15.84 -6.73
N GLU A 220 -8.21 17.10 -6.92
CA GLU A 220 -6.82 17.54 -7.09
C GLU A 220 -5.98 17.46 -5.79
N SER A 221 -6.63 17.37 -4.62
CA SER A 221 -5.94 17.32 -3.34
C SER A 221 -5.23 15.98 -3.10
N GLN A 222 -4.18 16.02 -2.29
CA GLN A 222 -3.28 14.90 -2.06
C GLN A 222 -3.53 14.21 -0.72
N LEU A 223 -3.62 12.89 -0.79
CA LEU A 223 -3.52 11.96 0.33
C LEU A 223 -2.05 11.59 0.56
N SER A 224 -1.71 11.21 1.78
CA SER A 224 -0.40 10.64 2.12
C SER A 224 -0.41 9.13 1.86
N ALA A 225 0.65 8.61 1.28
CA ALA A 225 0.81 7.18 1.00
C ALA A 225 2.13 6.65 1.56
N ARG A 226 2.06 5.45 2.17
CA ARG A 226 3.20 4.74 2.76
C ARG A 226 3.18 3.28 2.34
N VAL A 227 4.35 2.70 2.05
CA VAL A 227 4.52 1.25 1.83
C VAL A 227 5.81 0.79 2.51
N ASP A 228 5.73 -0.28 3.29
CA ASP A 228 6.83 -0.84 4.05
C ASP A 228 7.16 -2.25 3.54
N LEU A 229 8.45 -2.51 3.36
CA LEU A 229 9.00 -3.78 2.90
C LEU A 229 10.07 -4.28 3.87
N THR A 230 10.08 -5.59 4.11
CA THR A 230 11.21 -6.28 4.75
C THR A 230 12.52 -6.10 3.96
N LYS A 231 13.66 -6.42 4.58
CA LYS A 231 14.96 -6.53 3.90
C LYS A 231 15.00 -7.51 2.70
N ALA A 232 14.01 -8.41 2.60
CA ALA A 232 13.84 -9.34 1.50
C ALA A 232 12.83 -8.85 0.44
N ASN A 233 12.52 -7.54 0.44
CA ASN A 233 11.59 -6.87 -0.46
C ASN A 233 10.15 -7.46 -0.46
N ARG A 234 9.75 -8.16 0.60
CA ARG A 234 8.35 -8.54 0.86
C ARG A 234 7.61 -7.39 1.53
N VAL A 235 6.43 -7.04 1.04
CA VAL A 235 5.55 -6.03 1.68
C VAL A 235 5.12 -6.54 3.05
N THR A 236 5.11 -5.63 4.03
CA THR A 236 4.52 -5.85 5.36
C THR A 236 3.35 -4.93 5.65
N PHE A 237 3.35 -3.72 5.08
CA PHE A 237 2.33 -2.72 5.32
C PHE A 237 2.19 -1.80 4.10
N ALA A 238 0.97 -1.36 3.80
CA ALA A 238 0.69 -0.22 2.94
C ALA A 238 -0.44 0.60 3.56
N GLN A 239 -0.40 1.92 3.39
CA GLN A 239 -1.44 2.83 3.86
C GLN A 239 -1.63 3.98 2.88
N ILE A 240 -2.88 4.41 2.69
CA ILE A 240 -3.23 5.70 2.09
C ILE A 240 -4.20 6.40 3.05
N ASN A 241 -3.87 7.61 3.49
CA ASN A 241 -4.72 8.38 4.41
C ASN A 241 -4.69 9.89 4.17
N GLY A 242 -5.69 10.60 4.71
CA GLY A 242 -5.73 12.05 4.71
C GLY A 242 -7.13 12.61 4.90
N THR A 243 -7.19 13.83 5.46
CA THR A 243 -8.40 14.62 5.60
C THR A 243 -8.28 15.88 4.75
N ILE A 244 -9.26 16.13 3.88
CA ILE A 244 -9.32 17.26 2.95
C ILE A 244 -10.65 17.99 3.17
N THR A 245 -10.62 19.32 3.18
CA THR A 245 -11.81 20.15 3.35
C THR A 245 -11.92 21.25 2.28
N ASP A 246 -13.15 21.50 1.85
CA ASP A 246 -13.47 22.56 0.91
C ASP A 246 -14.83 23.19 1.23
N GLY A 247 -14.79 24.29 1.98
CA GLY A 247 -16.01 24.91 2.52
C GLY A 247 -16.69 24.00 3.53
N ASP A 248 -17.92 23.59 3.23
CA ASP A 248 -18.70 22.60 3.99
C ASP A 248 -18.37 21.16 3.61
N LYS A 249 -17.61 20.93 2.52
CA LYS A 249 -17.29 19.58 2.05
C LYS A 249 -16.10 18.99 2.78
N LYS A 250 -16.21 17.70 3.12
CA LYS A 250 -15.15 16.92 3.76
C LYS A 250 -14.93 15.63 2.99
N PHE A 251 -13.67 15.30 2.70
CA PHE A 251 -13.24 13.97 2.29
C PHE A 251 -12.20 13.49 3.29
N ASP A 252 -12.42 12.33 3.90
CA ASP A 252 -11.59 11.78 4.96
C ASP A 252 -11.40 10.30 4.72
N ILE A 253 -10.16 9.83 4.69
CA ILE A 253 -9.84 8.45 4.36
C ILE A 253 -8.68 7.96 5.21
N ASP A 254 -8.79 6.70 5.62
CA ASP A 254 -7.65 5.89 6.05
C ASP A 254 -7.89 4.48 5.55
N ILE A 255 -7.01 3.96 4.70
CA ILE A 255 -6.99 2.54 4.29
C ILE A 255 -5.61 1.95 4.56
N THR A 256 -5.58 0.80 5.24
CA THR A 256 -4.39 0.01 5.52
C THR A 256 -4.49 -1.37 4.89
N HIS A 257 -3.34 -1.91 4.51
CA HIS A 257 -3.14 -3.30 4.11
C HIS A 257 -1.92 -3.84 4.84
N GLU A 258 -2.11 -4.72 5.83
CA GLU A 258 -1.05 -5.28 6.68
C GLU A 258 -0.89 -6.78 6.40
N VAL A 259 0.35 -7.24 6.17
CA VAL A 259 0.66 -8.66 5.94
C VAL A 259 1.06 -9.32 7.26
N GLU A 260 0.12 -10.02 7.87
CA GLU A 260 0.25 -10.66 9.20
C GLU A 260 1.12 -11.95 9.16
N GLY A 261 1.39 -12.51 7.97
CA GLY A 261 2.23 -13.69 7.81
C GLY A 261 1.90 -14.51 6.55
N ASN A 262 2.34 -15.76 6.49
CA ASN A 262 1.95 -16.70 5.43
C ASN A 262 0.74 -17.54 5.88
N ALA A 263 -0.30 -17.64 5.05
CA ALA A 263 -1.41 -18.57 5.30
C ALA A 263 -0.95 -20.04 5.19
N GLN A 264 -1.60 -20.92 5.96
CA GLN A 264 -1.35 -22.36 5.96
C GLN A 264 -2.55 -23.12 5.39
N PRO A 265 -2.40 -24.35 4.85
CA PRO A 265 -3.53 -25.13 4.35
C PRO A 265 -4.68 -25.31 5.35
N GLY A 266 -4.38 -25.36 6.66
CA GLY A 266 -5.37 -25.47 7.73
C GLY A 266 -6.11 -24.17 8.09
N ASP A 267 -5.76 -23.03 7.48
CA ASP A 267 -6.50 -21.77 7.68
C ASP A 267 -7.79 -21.70 6.84
N PHE A 268 -7.93 -22.59 5.85
CA PHE A 268 -9.02 -22.60 4.88
C PHE A 268 -10.11 -23.61 5.30
N PRO A 269 -11.40 -23.31 5.07
CA PRO A 269 -12.47 -24.26 5.31
C PRO A 269 -12.36 -25.45 4.35
N THR A 270 -12.87 -26.61 4.77
CA THR A 270 -13.15 -27.71 3.85
C THR A 270 -14.33 -27.37 2.95
N THR A 271 -14.33 -27.85 1.69
CA THR A 271 -15.49 -27.71 0.81
C THR A 271 -16.74 -28.31 1.47
N PRO A 272 -17.85 -27.56 1.60
CA PRO A 272 -19.04 -28.01 2.30
C PRO A 272 -19.72 -29.19 1.61
N SER A 273 -20.37 -30.05 2.38
CA SER A 273 -21.11 -31.19 1.82
C SER A 273 -22.38 -30.73 1.11
N GLY A 274 -22.90 -31.56 0.19
CA GLY A 274 -24.13 -31.23 -0.55
C GLY A 274 -25.39 -31.07 0.31
N ALA A 275 -25.38 -31.53 1.57
CA ALA A 275 -26.47 -31.33 2.53
C ALA A 275 -26.43 -29.94 3.19
N GLU A 276 -25.29 -29.27 3.16
CA GLU A 276 -25.03 -27.97 3.80
C GLU A 276 -24.98 -26.82 2.78
N LEU A 277 -25.19 -27.13 1.49
CA LEU A 277 -24.85 -26.27 0.36
C LEU A 277 -26.06 -25.96 -0.55
N THR A 278 -26.38 -24.68 -0.68
CA THR A 278 -27.35 -24.17 -1.64
C THR A 278 -26.61 -23.88 -2.95
N VAL A 279 -27.05 -24.51 -4.04
CA VAL A 279 -26.35 -24.41 -5.34
C VAL A 279 -27.03 -23.37 -6.24
N ILE A 280 -26.38 -22.22 -6.43
CA ILE A 280 -26.74 -21.24 -7.45
C ILE A 280 -25.87 -21.51 -8.69
N LYS A 281 -26.54 -21.77 -9.82
CA LYS A 281 -25.87 -22.14 -11.09
C LYS A 281 -25.75 -21.00 -12.09
N ASP A 282 -26.37 -19.87 -11.79
CA ASP A 282 -26.76 -18.83 -12.74
C ASP A 282 -26.32 -17.46 -12.20
N ASP A 283 -25.70 -16.66 -13.07
CA ASP A 283 -25.04 -15.41 -12.70
C ASP A 283 -26.05 -14.32 -12.27
N GLU A 284 -27.23 -14.27 -12.90
CA GLU A 284 -28.29 -13.34 -12.52
C GLU A 284 -28.73 -13.57 -11.07
N LYS A 285 -28.97 -14.83 -10.70
CA LYS A 285 -29.30 -15.20 -9.31
C LYS A 285 -28.13 -15.04 -8.34
N ALA A 286 -26.89 -15.21 -8.79
CA ALA A 286 -25.70 -14.97 -7.97
C ALA A 286 -25.59 -13.48 -7.62
N ASN A 287 -25.69 -12.60 -8.62
CA ASN A 287 -25.69 -11.15 -8.45
C ASN A 287 -26.86 -10.70 -7.57
N ALA A 288 -28.09 -11.18 -7.84
CA ALA A 288 -29.26 -10.83 -7.04
C ALA A 288 -29.19 -11.28 -5.56
N LEU A 289 -28.40 -12.32 -5.23
CA LEU A 289 -28.12 -12.69 -3.84
C LEU A 289 -27.06 -11.77 -3.22
N LEU A 290 -25.99 -11.46 -3.96
CA LEU A 290 -24.92 -10.55 -3.52
C LEU A 290 -25.44 -9.13 -3.28
N ASP A 291 -26.29 -8.61 -4.17
CA ASP A 291 -26.91 -7.28 -4.06
C ASP A 291 -27.81 -7.20 -2.81
N LYS A 292 -28.60 -8.24 -2.54
CA LYS A 292 -29.43 -8.32 -1.33
C LYS A 292 -28.58 -8.41 -0.06
N ALA A 293 -27.51 -9.20 -0.07
CA ALA A 293 -26.57 -9.28 1.06
C ALA A 293 -25.90 -7.92 1.31
N LEU A 294 -25.51 -7.20 0.25
CA LEU A 294 -24.96 -5.84 0.33
C LEU A 294 -25.99 -4.84 0.86
N GLN A 295 -27.24 -4.88 0.39
CA GLN A 295 -28.32 -4.02 0.90
C GLN A 295 -28.54 -4.25 2.40
N MET A 296 -28.72 -5.51 2.82
CA MET A 296 -28.88 -5.87 4.24
C MET A 296 -27.68 -5.40 5.08
N HIS A 297 -26.46 -5.52 4.55
CA HIS A 297 -25.25 -5.04 5.21
C HIS A 297 -25.23 -3.50 5.38
N LEU A 298 -25.73 -2.76 4.40
CA LEU A 298 -25.86 -1.30 4.47
C LEU A 298 -26.97 -0.84 5.43
N GLU A 299 -28.04 -1.61 5.58
CA GLU A 299 -29.14 -1.35 6.54
C GLU A 299 -28.75 -1.58 8.01
N THR A 300 -27.60 -2.21 8.28
CA THR A 300 -27.07 -2.47 9.64
C THR A 300 -26.08 -1.41 10.15
N ARG A 301 -25.98 -0.26 9.48
CA ARG A 301 -24.95 0.79 9.71
C ARG A 301 -25.57 2.16 10.00
#